data_AF-A0A9D6YCW7-F1
#
_entry.id   AF-A0A9D6YCW7-F1
#
_cell.length_a   1.000
_cell.length_b   1.000
_cell.length_c   1.000
_cell.angle_alpha   90.00
_cell.angle_beta   90.00
_cell.angle_gamma   90.00
#
_symmetry.space_group_name_H-M   'P 1'
#
loop_
_entity.id
_entity.type
_entity.pdbx_description
1 polymer ?
#
loop_
_entity_poly.entity_id
_entity_poly.type
_entity_poly.pdbx_seq_one_letter_code
_entity_poly.pdbx_strand_id
1 'polypeptide(L)' 'MIDQIALLLQTTPFVPFTVMTSSGENFHVPHPDHALISPKGTRVTIYNDDETAGMLTALH' A
#
# COMPACT_ATOMS: atom_id res chain seq x y z
N MET A 1 7.27 -4.05 6.76
CA MET A 1 6.51 -3.84 5.49
C MET A 1 5.60 -2.62 5.55
N ILE A 2 4.60 -2.56 6.45
CA ILE A 2 3.66 -1.42 6.51
C ILE A 2 4.38 -0.07 6.74
N ASP A 3 5.37 -0.03 7.61
CA ASP A 3 6.17 1.17 7.89
C ASP A 3 6.91 1.71 6.64
N GLN A 4 7.40 0.80 5.78
CA GLN A 4 8.02 1.18 4.51
C GLN A 4 6.98 1.74 3.52
N ILE A 5 5.79 1.16 3.47
CA ILE A 5 4.70 1.69 2.65
C ILE A 5 4.31 3.10 3.15
N ALA A 6 4.23 3.29 4.46
CA ALA A 6 3.96 4.61 5.05
C ALA A 6 5.02 5.64 4.68
N LEU A 7 6.30 5.25 4.68
CA LEU A 7 7.40 6.12 4.27
C LEU A 7 7.31 6.51 2.78
N LEU A 8 7.02 5.54 1.90
CA LEU A 8 6.88 5.78 0.47
C LEU A 8 5.70 6.71 0.16
N LEU A 9 4.56 6.55 0.84
CA LEU A 9 3.39 7.40 0.67
C LEU A 9 3.63 8.86 1.11
N GLN A 10 4.52 9.09 2.07
CA GLN A 10 4.86 10.44 2.57
C GLN A 10 6.05 11.08 1.82
N THR A 11 6.70 10.33 0.93
CA THR A 11 7.86 10.82 0.19
C THR A 11 7.45 11.94 -0.77
N THR A 12 8.18 13.06 -0.75
CA THR A 12 7.95 14.20 -1.65
C THR A 12 9.24 14.50 -2.44
N PRO A 13 9.21 14.48 -3.79
CA PRO A 13 8.04 14.15 -4.62
C PRO A 13 7.66 12.67 -4.48
N PHE A 14 6.37 12.38 -4.61
CA PHE A 14 5.87 11.01 -4.61
C PHE A 14 6.42 10.24 -5.83
N VAL A 15 6.79 8.98 -5.62
CA VAL A 15 7.25 8.08 -6.67
C VAL A 15 6.35 6.83 -6.65
N PRO A 16 5.69 6.49 -7.77
CA PRO A 16 4.90 5.26 -7.89
C PRO A 16 5.71 4.02 -7.51
N PHE A 17 5.07 3.07 -6.83
CA PHE A 17 5.71 1.82 -6.41
C PHE A 17 4.75 0.64 -6.44
N THR A 18 5.32 -0.56 -6.44
CA THR A 18 4.56 -1.82 -6.38
C THR A 18 4.82 -2.51 -5.06
N VAL A 19 3.75 -2.97 -4.42
CA VAL A 19 3.81 -3.78 -3.20
C VAL A 19 3.59 -5.24 -3.58
N MET A 20 4.61 -6.07 -3.37
CA MET A 20 4.52 -7.51 -3.55
C MET A 20 4.29 -8.18 -2.19
N THR A 21 3.25 -8.99 -2.06
CA THR A 21 2.97 -9.75 -0.85
C THR A 21 3.69 -11.10 -0.86
N SER A 22 3.87 -11.68 0.32
CA SER A 22 4.37 -13.04 0.49
C SER A 22 3.51 -14.10 -0.24
N SER A 23 2.23 -13.80 -0.51
CA SER A 23 1.32 -14.65 -1.29
C SER A 23 1.51 -14.53 -2.81
N GLY A 24 2.37 -13.63 -3.27
CA GLY A 24 2.60 -13.36 -4.70
C GLY A 24 1.63 -12.35 -5.32
N GLU A 25 0.78 -11.71 -4.52
CA GLU A 25 -0.08 -10.62 -5.00
C GLU A 25 0.75 -9.35 -5.20
N ASN A 26 0.47 -8.62 -6.27
CA ASN A 26 1.15 -7.38 -6.60
C ASN A 26 0.13 -6.24 -6.68
N PHE A 27 0.36 -5.21 -5.87
CA PHE A 27 -0.48 -4.02 -5.83
C PHE A 27 0.32 -2.81 -6.32
N HIS A 28 -0.12 -2.22 -7.43
CA HIS A 28 0.52 -1.03 -7.97
C HIS A 28 -0.12 0.22 -7.32
N VAL A 29 0.72 1.12 -6.80
CA VAL A 29 0.32 2.38 -6.17
C VAL A 29 0.78 3.54 -7.06
N PRO A 30 -0.03 3.99 -8.03
CA PRO A 30 0.33 5.06 -8.96
C PRO A 30 0.25 6.46 -8.32
N HIS A 31 -0.47 6.61 -7.20
CA HIS A 31 -0.66 7.87 -6.48
C HIS A 31 -0.81 7.58 -4.98
N PRO A 32 -0.42 8.48 -4.05
CA PRO A 32 -0.57 8.25 -2.61
C PRO A 32 -2.02 7.99 -2.18
N ASP A 33 -3.00 8.55 -2.88
CA ASP A 33 -4.43 8.31 -2.60
C ASP A 33 -4.90 6.87 -2.92
N HIS A 34 -4.11 6.08 -3.65
CA HIS A 34 -4.43 4.66 -3.90
C HIS A 34 -4.13 3.77 -2.69
N ALA A 35 -3.59 4.31 -1.59
CA ALA A 35 -3.34 3.53 -0.40
C ALA A 35 -3.79 4.24 0.88
N LEU A 36 -4.42 3.49 1.77
CA LEU A 36 -4.90 3.97 3.06
C LEU A 36 -4.29 3.12 4.17
N ILE A 37 -3.58 3.79 5.09
CA ILE A 37 -3.03 3.15 6.28
C ILE A 37 -4.00 3.37 7.44
N SER A 38 -4.33 2.31 8.17
CA SER A 38 -5.16 2.43 9.35
C SER A 38 -4.50 3.36 10.38
N PRO A 39 -5.25 4.09 11.22
CA PRO A 39 -4.66 5.02 12.20
C PRO A 39 -3.67 4.38 13.16
N LYS A 40 -3.76 3.05 13.36
CA LYS A 40 -2.86 2.27 14.21
C LYS A 40 -1.62 1.73 13.46
N GLY A 41 -1.50 1.95 12.15
CA GLY A 41 -0.39 1.43 11.34
C GLY A 41 -0.37 -0.08 11.19
N THR A 42 -1.47 -0.77 11.52
CA THR A 42 -1.52 -2.24 11.53
C THR A 42 -2.05 -2.85 10.24
N ARG A 43 -2.64 -2.00 9.38
CA ARG A 43 -3.25 -2.40 8.11
C ARG A 43 -3.02 -1.36 7.03
N VAL A 44 -2.86 -1.83 5.81
CA VAL A 44 -2.86 -1.01 4.61
C VAL A 44 -3.90 -1.56 3.65
N THR A 45 -4.78 -0.70 3.15
CA THR A 45 -5.67 -1.00 2.03
C THR A 45 -5.08 -0.36 0.79
N ILE A 46 -4.94 -1.13 -0.29
CA ILE A 46 -4.47 -0.62 -1.59
C ILE A 46 -5.59 -0.80 -2.61
N TYR A 47 -5.96 0.28 -3.28
CA TYR A 47 -7.01 0.33 -4.29
C TYR A 47 -6.41 0.11 -5.68
N ASN A 48 -6.93 -0.89 -6.38
CA ASN A 48 -6.65 -1.14 -7.78
C ASN A 48 -7.56 -0.28 -8.66
N ASP A 49 -7.19 -0.18 -9.94
CA ASP A 49 -7.97 0.57 -10.95
C ASP A 49 -9.34 -0.07 -11.24
N ASP A 50 -9.45 -1.39 -11.09
CA ASP A 50 -10.68 -2.18 -11.28
C ASP A 50 -11.66 -2.07 -10.10
N GLU A 51 -11.57 -1.00 -9.29
CA GLU A 51 -12.34 -0.79 -8.05
C GLU A 51 -12.21 -1.89 -6.98
N THR A 52 -11.32 -2.87 -7.20
CA THR A 52 -10.95 -3.89 -6.22
C THR A 52 -9.92 -3.35 -5.24
N ALA A 53 -9.88 -3.90 -4.03
CA ALA A 53 -8.88 -3.51 -3.03
C ALA A 53 -8.22 -4.72 -2.37
N GLY A 54 -6.90 -4.64 -2.23
CA GLY A 54 -6.11 -5.55 -1.41
C GLY A 54 -5.96 -5.03 0.00
N MET A 55 -5.99 -5.93 0.99
CA MET A 55 -5.71 -5.57 2.38
C MET A 55 -4.45 -6.28 2.87
N LEU A 56 -3.46 -5.49 3.26
CA LEU A 56 -2.25 -5.96 3.91
C LEU A 56 -2.41 -5.79 5.42
N THR A 57 -2.04 -6.81 6.17
CA THR A 57 -1.99 -6.75 7.64
C THR A 57 -0.55 -6.97 8.09
N ALA A 58 -0.23 -6.56 9.31
CA ALA A 58 1.11 -6.76 9.89
C ALA A 58 1.56 -8.23 9.96
N LEU A 59 0.67 -9.20 9.70
CA LEU A 59 0.97 -10.63 9.72
C LEU A 59 1.46 -11.16 8.35
N HIS A 60 1.46 -10.33 7.31
CA HIS A 60 1.62 -10.73 5.92
C HIS A 60 2.94 -10.28 5.26
#